data_AF-A0AA38EI44-F1
#
_entry.id   AF-A0AA38EI44-F1
#
_cell.length_a   1.000
_cell.length_b   1.000
_cell.length_c   1.000
_cell.angle_alpha   90.00
_cell.angle_beta   90.00
_cell.angle_gamma   90.00
#
_symmetry.space_group_name_H-M   'P 1'
#
loop_
_entity.id
_entity.type
_entity.pdbx_description
1 polymer ?
#
loop_
_entity_poly.entity_id
_entity_poly.type
_entity_poly.pdbx_seq_one_letter_code
_entity_poly.pdbx_strand_id
1 'polypeptide(L)'
;MKVRLVAIVVVLIAAYIATISLYASTGLGEPAKLIGGAPAADGTTVSANLDEVHSARGELVANVTVVPGATLVDPVTHGLTEDLSLTVESGASPTVRTWTKGSTPGVVPVTLAMTGDPGSYPFDHYHSGPLDIELAVGNSHAVTRVSPSIFDRTPGWQFKARPSTGTPALGAYQLDIRRSPSTAAVVAILLAALVTIAVLAITVSVQTVRDRRKFQPPMTTWFAAMLFAVVPLRNALPDAPTIGTWIDVTVILWVVVALVSSMALYIVCWWRHLNPKFDKL
;
A
#
# COMPACT_ATOMS: atom_id res chain seq x y z
N MET A 1 6.52 35.75 19.66
CA MET A 1 5.32 34.88 19.58
C MET A 1 4.78 34.79 18.15
N LYS A 2 4.54 35.92 17.47
CA LYS A 2 4.05 35.97 16.07
C LYS A 2 4.93 35.20 15.08
N VAL A 3 6.27 35.33 15.18
CA VAL A 3 7.23 34.62 14.30
C VAL A 3 7.14 33.09 14.42
N ARG A 4 6.91 32.56 15.63
CA ARG A 4 6.78 31.10 15.86
C ARG A 4 5.48 30.56 15.29
N LEU A 5 4.39 31.30 15.43
CA LEU A 5 3.08 30.93 14.86
C LEU A 5 3.15 30.93 13.33
N VAL A 6 3.73 31.98 12.74
CA VAL A 6 3.94 32.08 11.29
C VAL A 6 4.81 30.94 10.78
N ALA A 7 5.89 30.59 11.49
CA ALA A 7 6.74 29.45 11.11
C ALA A 7 5.99 28.11 11.10
N ILE A 8 5.14 27.84 12.10
CA ILE A 8 4.32 26.61 12.15
C ILE A 8 3.33 26.58 10.98
N VAL A 9 2.64 27.69 10.72
CA VAL A 9 1.67 27.78 9.62
C VAL A 9 2.37 27.58 8.26
N VAL A 10 3.55 28.18 8.07
CA VAL A 10 4.33 28.00 6.84
C VAL A 10 4.78 26.55 6.68
N VAL A 11 5.23 25.88 7.74
CA VAL A 11 5.60 24.45 7.68
C VAL A 11 4.40 23.57 7.33
N LEU A 12 3.22 23.84 7.90
CA LEU A 12 1.99 23.11 7.57
C LEU A 12 1.57 23.32 6.12
N ILE A 13 1.61 24.55 5.63
CA ILE A 13 1.28 24.85 4.23
C ILE A 13 2.29 24.19 3.28
N ALA A 14 3.59 24.26 3.60
CA ALA A 14 4.63 23.62 2.81
C ALA A 14 4.46 22.09 2.78
N ALA A 15 4.15 21.47 3.92
CA ALA A 15 3.87 20.03 3.99
C ALA A 15 2.63 19.66 3.17
N TYR A 16 1.57 20.47 3.25
CA TYR A 16 0.35 20.26 2.46
C TYR A 16 0.62 20.35 0.95
N ILE A 17 1.29 21.41 0.49
CA ILE A 17 1.66 21.59 -0.91
C ILE A 17 2.56 20.45 -1.38
N ALA A 18 3.58 20.09 -0.60
CA ALA A 18 4.48 18.99 -0.93
C ALA A 18 3.73 17.66 -1.10
N THR A 19 2.75 17.39 -0.24
CA THR A 19 1.91 16.18 -0.33
C THR A 19 1.11 16.15 -1.62
N ILE A 20 0.45 17.27 -1.97
CA ILE A 20 -0.34 17.37 -3.20
C ILE A 20 0.57 17.26 -4.43
N SER A 21 1.71 17.94 -4.43
CA SER A 21 2.67 17.87 -5.54
C SER A 21 3.19 16.45 -5.74
N LEU A 22 3.50 15.73 -4.66
CA LEU A 22 3.96 14.34 -4.75
C LEU A 22 2.85 13.42 -5.23
N TYR A 23 1.61 13.60 -4.76
CA TYR A 23 0.45 12.86 -5.23
C TYR A 23 0.15 13.10 -6.71
N ALA A 24 0.20 14.37 -7.15
CA ALA A 24 0.03 14.74 -8.55
C ALA A 24 1.14 14.13 -9.43
N SER A 25 2.38 14.07 -8.93
CA SER A 25 3.50 13.45 -9.63
C SER A 25 3.35 11.93 -9.83
N THR A 26 2.48 11.28 -9.04
CA THR A 26 2.16 9.85 -9.18
C THR A 26 1.03 9.56 -10.18
N GLY A 27 0.68 10.53 -11.04
CA GLY A 27 -0.24 10.31 -12.17
C GLY A 27 -1.72 10.29 -11.81
N LEU A 28 -2.10 10.86 -10.64
CA LEU A 28 -3.50 11.05 -10.21
C LEU A 28 -4.36 9.76 -10.20
N GLY A 29 -3.75 8.58 -10.22
CA GLY A 29 -4.45 7.30 -10.29
C GLY A 29 -4.87 6.88 -11.71
N GLU A 30 -4.32 7.49 -12.77
CA GLU A 30 -4.50 6.98 -14.12
C GLU A 30 -3.81 5.62 -14.29
N PRO A 31 -4.46 4.62 -14.93
CA PRO A 31 -3.83 3.34 -15.20
C PRO A 31 -2.56 3.49 -16.04
N ALA A 32 -1.40 3.16 -15.48
CA ALA A 32 -0.15 3.25 -16.19
C ALA A 32 0.07 1.99 -17.03
N LYS A 33 0.26 2.15 -18.34
CA LYS A 33 0.65 1.03 -19.21
C LYS A 33 2.13 0.71 -18.98
N LEU A 34 2.40 -0.43 -18.35
CA LEU A 34 3.77 -0.89 -18.06
C LEU A 34 4.41 -1.53 -19.28
N ILE A 35 3.65 -2.39 -19.98
CA ILE A 35 4.11 -3.12 -21.16
C ILE A 35 3.04 -3.06 -22.24
N GLY A 36 3.46 -2.78 -23.47
CA GLY A 36 2.67 -3.01 -24.67
C GLY A 36 2.84 -4.45 -25.13
N GLY A 37 1.80 -5.26 -24.93
CA GLY A 37 1.73 -6.59 -25.50
C GLY A 37 1.56 -6.56 -27.01
N ALA A 38 1.99 -7.62 -27.67
CA ALA A 38 1.75 -7.85 -29.09
C ALA A 38 0.58 -8.83 -29.26
N PRO A 39 -0.28 -8.66 -30.28
CA PRO A 39 -1.28 -9.66 -30.60
C PRO A 39 -0.61 -10.99 -30.92
N ALA A 40 -1.25 -12.09 -30.54
CA ALA A 40 -0.88 -13.42 -31.01
C ALA A 40 -1.15 -13.54 -32.53
N ALA A 41 -0.64 -14.60 -33.15
CA ALA A 41 -0.72 -14.80 -34.61
C ALA A 41 -2.16 -14.85 -35.16
N ASP A 42 -3.11 -15.25 -34.31
CA ASP A 42 -4.56 -15.29 -34.54
C ASP A 42 -5.25 -13.93 -34.29
N GLY A 43 -4.52 -12.91 -33.85
CA GLY A 43 -5.04 -11.60 -33.48
C GLY A 43 -5.56 -11.52 -32.05
N THR A 44 -5.46 -12.60 -31.26
CA THR A 44 -5.87 -12.61 -29.85
C THR A 44 -4.96 -11.71 -29.04
N THR A 45 -5.54 -10.85 -28.19
CA THR A 45 -4.80 -9.97 -27.30
C THR A 45 -5.08 -10.35 -25.85
N VAL A 46 -4.02 -10.39 -25.05
CA VAL A 46 -4.11 -10.62 -23.61
C VAL A 46 -3.69 -9.35 -22.89
N SER A 47 -4.48 -8.96 -21.90
CA SER A 47 -4.15 -7.87 -20.99
C SER A 47 -4.18 -8.36 -19.56
N ALA A 48 -3.20 -7.97 -18.76
CA ALA A 48 -3.13 -8.24 -17.33
C ALA A 48 -3.21 -6.90 -16.60
N ASN A 49 -4.26 -6.72 -15.81
CA ASN A 49 -4.43 -5.56 -14.93
C ASN A 49 -3.97 -5.94 -13.52
N LEU A 50 -3.02 -5.21 -12.97
CA LEU A 50 -2.56 -5.37 -11.59
C LEU A 50 -3.51 -4.57 -10.70
N ASP A 51 -4.29 -5.27 -9.89
CA ASP A 51 -5.45 -4.67 -9.21
C ASP A 51 -5.28 -4.59 -7.68
N GLU A 52 -4.68 -5.60 -7.04
CA GLU A 52 -4.50 -5.60 -5.58
C GLU A 52 -3.16 -6.18 -5.14
N VAL A 53 -2.52 -5.55 -4.14
CA VAL A 53 -1.28 -6.05 -3.52
C VAL A 53 -1.53 -6.39 -2.05
N HIS A 54 -1.30 -7.64 -1.69
CA HIS A 54 -1.39 -8.14 -0.32
C HIS A 54 0.01 -8.39 0.25
N SER A 55 0.69 -7.30 0.66
CA SER A 55 2.05 -7.36 1.24
C SER A 55 2.18 -8.32 2.43
N ALA A 56 1.18 -8.37 3.32
CA ALA A 56 1.18 -9.26 4.48
C ALA A 56 1.09 -10.74 4.13
N ARG A 57 0.49 -11.09 2.97
CA ARG A 57 0.36 -12.47 2.48
C ARG A 57 1.42 -12.84 1.46
N GLY A 58 2.12 -11.85 0.90
CA GLY A 58 3.03 -12.07 -0.24
C GLY A 58 2.26 -12.44 -1.51
N GLU A 59 1.11 -11.80 -1.74
CA GLU A 59 0.26 -12.10 -2.90
C GLU A 59 0.00 -10.83 -3.72
N LEU A 60 0.06 -10.95 -5.05
CA LEU A 60 -0.36 -9.94 -6.02
C LEU A 60 -1.53 -10.49 -6.82
N VAL A 61 -2.65 -9.79 -6.84
CA VAL A 61 -3.84 -10.17 -7.62
C VAL A 61 -3.83 -9.40 -8.94
N ALA A 62 -3.82 -10.15 -10.03
CA ALA A 62 -3.90 -9.62 -11.38
C ALA A 62 -5.13 -10.17 -12.10
N ASN A 63 -5.90 -9.29 -12.74
CA ASN A 63 -7.03 -9.65 -13.57
C ASN A 63 -6.60 -9.76 -15.02
N VAL A 64 -6.59 -10.99 -15.54
CA VAL A 64 -6.23 -11.31 -16.92
C VAL A 64 -7.49 -11.30 -17.78
N THR A 65 -7.51 -10.46 -18.79
CA THR A 65 -8.58 -10.37 -19.78
C THR A 65 -8.04 -10.81 -21.14
N VAL A 66 -8.72 -11.78 -21.74
CA VAL A 66 -8.43 -12.28 -23.08
C VAL A 66 -9.47 -11.71 -24.03
N VAL A 67 -9.01 -11.02 -25.06
CA VAL A 67 -9.84 -10.53 -26.16
C VAL A 67 -9.48 -11.37 -27.39
N PRO A 68 -10.33 -12.33 -27.78
CA PRO A 68 -10.05 -13.21 -28.92
C PRO A 68 -9.93 -12.43 -30.24
N GLY A 69 -9.11 -12.95 -31.14
CA GLY A 69 -9.00 -12.42 -32.50
C GLY A 69 -10.31 -12.57 -33.28
N ALA A 70 -10.48 -11.76 -34.34
CA ALA A 70 -11.70 -11.75 -35.14
C ALA A 70 -12.03 -13.10 -35.82
N THR A 71 -11.04 -13.99 -35.97
CA THR A 71 -11.20 -15.34 -36.51
C THR A 71 -11.79 -16.33 -35.49
N LEU A 72 -11.65 -16.03 -34.20
CA LEU A 72 -12.11 -16.87 -33.08
C LEU A 72 -13.47 -16.43 -32.52
N VAL A 73 -14.05 -15.35 -33.05
CA VAL A 73 -15.35 -14.83 -32.65
C VAL A 73 -16.33 -14.95 -33.81
N ASP A 74 -17.47 -15.56 -33.56
CA ASP A 74 -18.56 -15.60 -34.53
C ASP A 74 -19.17 -14.19 -34.66
N PRO A 75 -19.20 -13.59 -35.86
CA PRO A 75 -19.69 -12.23 -36.07
C PRO A 75 -21.20 -12.06 -35.79
N VAL A 76 -21.98 -13.15 -35.75
CA VAL A 76 -23.41 -13.10 -35.46
C VAL A 76 -23.66 -13.31 -33.97
N THR A 77 -23.17 -14.41 -33.43
CA THR A 77 -23.45 -14.80 -32.03
C THR A 77 -22.54 -14.11 -31.01
N HIS A 78 -21.44 -13.48 -31.45
CA HIS A 78 -20.39 -12.88 -30.60
C HIS A 78 -19.76 -13.86 -29.60
N GLY A 79 -20.01 -15.15 -29.77
CA GLY A 79 -19.41 -16.23 -28.99
C GLY A 79 -18.16 -16.79 -29.68
N LEU A 80 -17.37 -17.52 -28.90
CA LEU A 80 -16.20 -18.22 -29.42
C LEU A 80 -16.57 -19.26 -30.48
N THR A 81 -15.79 -19.35 -31.56
CA THR A 81 -15.98 -20.38 -32.61
C THR A 81 -15.43 -21.75 -32.20
N GLU A 82 -14.44 -21.77 -31.31
CA GLU A 82 -13.76 -22.95 -30.75
C GLU A 82 -13.55 -22.80 -29.24
N ASP A 83 -13.19 -23.90 -28.56
CA ASP A 83 -12.82 -23.83 -27.14
C ASP A 83 -11.53 -23.01 -26.96
N LEU A 84 -11.43 -22.24 -25.89
CA LEU A 84 -10.25 -21.43 -25.59
C LEU A 84 -9.78 -21.74 -24.18
N SER A 85 -8.52 -22.11 -24.03
CA SER A 85 -7.90 -22.35 -22.72
C SER A 85 -6.75 -21.37 -22.47
N LEU A 86 -6.77 -20.77 -21.29
CA LEU A 86 -5.76 -19.88 -20.76
C LEU A 86 -5.07 -20.58 -19.60
N THR A 87 -3.76 -20.74 -19.70
CA THR A 87 -2.91 -21.20 -18.60
C THR A 87 -2.02 -20.05 -18.19
N VAL A 88 -2.09 -19.69 -16.91
CA VAL A 88 -1.23 -18.68 -16.32
C VAL A 88 -0.35 -19.33 -15.28
N GLU A 89 0.95 -19.35 -15.53
CA GLU A 89 1.94 -19.76 -14.56
C GLU A 89 2.31 -18.55 -13.71
N SER A 90 2.04 -18.63 -12.40
CA SER A 90 2.14 -17.49 -11.49
C SER A 90 3.15 -17.68 -10.36
N GLY A 91 3.96 -18.75 -10.42
CA GLY A 91 4.92 -19.15 -9.38
C GLY A 91 4.30 -19.64 -8.06
N ALA A 92 3.03 -19.31 -7.78
CA ALA A 92 2.27 -19.80 -6.61
C ALA A 92 1.48 -21.07 -6.94
N SER A 93 0.57 -20.99 -7.92
CA SER A 93 -0.23 -22.11 -8.40
C SER A 93 -0.69 -21.83 -9.83
N PRO A 94 -0.48 -22.76 -10.78
CA PRO A 94 -0.95 -22.58 -12.15
C PRO A 94 -2.47 -22.39 -12.16
N THR A 95 -2.92 -21.32 -12.80
CA THR A 95 -4.35 -21.06 -12.99
C THR A 95 -4.73 -21.43 -14.41
N VAL A 96 -5.59 -22.44 -14.57
CA VAL A 96 -6.12 -22.86 -15.87
C VAL A 96 -7.59 -22.45 -15.97
N ARG A 97 -7.93 -21.69 -17.00
CA ARG A 97 -9.30 -21.30 -17.31
C ARG A 97 -9.65 -21.74 -18.72
N THR A 98 -10.76 -22.46 -18.87
CA THR A 98 -11.28 -22.87 -20.18
C THR A 98 -12.64 -22.25 -20.43
N TRP A 99 -12.85 -21.75 -21.64
CA TRP A 99 -14.12 -21.27 -22.17
C TRP A 99 -14.54 -22.16 -23.32
N THR A 100 -15.78 -22.65 -23.28
CA THR A 100 -16.32 -23.52 -24.33
C THR A 100 -16.79 -22.71 -25.54
N LYS A 101 -16.86 -23.35 -26.69
CA LYS A 101 -17.49 -22.81 -27.90
C LYS A 101 -18.85 -22.18 -27.60
N GLY A 102 -19.09 -21.02 -28.20
CA GLY A 102 -20.31 -20.22 -28.03
C GLY A 102 -20.32 -19.34 -26.76
N SER A 103 -19.33 -19.47 -25.87
CA SER A 103 -19.18 -18.58 -24.72
C SER A 103 -18.34 -17.35 -25.05
N THR A 104 -18.45 -16.31 -24.20
CA THR A 104 -17.62 -15.10 -24.30
C THR A 104 -16.55 -15.14 -23.21
N PRO A 105 -15.26 -14.96 -23.53
CA PRO A 105 -14.20 -14.90 -22.54
C PRO A 105 -14.45 -13.78 -21.54
N GLY A 106 -14.22 -14.12 -20.27
CA GLY A 106 -14.36 -13.20 -19.15
C GLY A 106 -13.02 -12.85 -18.54
N VAL A 107 -13.07 -12.01 -17.51
CA VAL A 107 -11.90 -11.69 -16.69
C VAL A 107 -11.57 -12.88 -15.78
N VAL A 108 -10.28 -13.23 -15.69
CA VAL A 108 -9.78 -14.29 -14.82
C VAL A 108 -8.88 -13.68 -13.74
N PRO A 109 -9.26 -13.77 -12.45
CA PRO A 109 -8.37 -13.38 -11.37
C PRO A 109 -7.26 -14.42 -11.23
N VAL A 110 -6.02 -13.95 -11.24
CA VAL A 110 -4.81 -14.75 -11.06
C VAL A 110 -4.04 -14.19 -9.87
N THR A 111 -3.64 -15.07 -8.97
CA THR A 111 -2.79 -14.72 -7.83
C THR A 111 -1.34 -15.09 -8.15
N LEU A 112 -0.47 -14.09 -8.09
CA LEU A 112 0.97 -14.20 -8.24
C LEU A 112 1.62 -14.23 -6.86
N ALA A 113 2.56 -15.16 -6.66
CA ALA A 113 3.41 -15.15 -5.48
C ALA A 113 4.33 -13.92 -5.53
N MET A 114 4.50 -13.28 -4.39
CA MET A 114 5.35 -12.12 -4.20
C MET A 114 6.33 -12.38 -3.05
N THR A 115 7.60 -12.09 -3.27
CA THR A 115 8.68 -12.25 -2.28
C THR A 115 9.33 -10.91 -1.99
N GLY A 116 9.53 -10.58 -0.72
CA GLY A 116 10.18 -9.34 -0.27
C GLY A 116 10.20 -9.25 1.25
N ASP A 117 10.75 -8.15 1.76
CA ASP A 117 10.81 -7.87 3.20
C ASP A 117 9.76 -6.82 3.60
N PRO A 118 8.65 -7.23 4.24
CA PRO A 118 7.66 -6.28 4.75
C PRO A 118 8.16 -5.47 5.96
N GLY A 119 9.27 -5.87 6.59
CA GLY A 119 9.83 -5.21 7.76
C GLY A 119 10.27 -3.77 7.52
N SER A 120 10.69 -3.44 6.28
CA SER A 120 11.21 -2.12 5.90
C SER A 120 10.14 -1.12 5.44
N TYR A 121 8.86 -1.36 5.75
CA TYR A 121 7.76 -0.43 5.49
C TYR A 121 8.11 1.01 5.94
N PRO A 122 7.79 2.06 5.15
CA PRO A 122 7.05 2.06 3.89
C PRO A 122 7.98 2.01 2.65
N PHE A 123 9.26 1.67 2.84
CA PHE A 123 10.27 1.56 1.78
C PHE A 123 10.53 0.08 1.43
N ASP A 124 9.52 -0.76 1.64
CA ASP A 124 9.49 -2.17 1.30
C ASP A 124 9.55 -2.39 -0.22
N HIS A 125 10.29 -3.42 -0.59
CA HIS A 125 10.53 -3.82 -1.97
C HIS A 125 10.17 -5.30 -2.12
N TYR A 126 9.45 -5.60 -3.20
CA TYR A 126 9.05 -6.96 -3.51
C TYR A 126 9.27 -7.27 -4.99
N HIS A 127 9.35 -8.57 -5.26
CA HIS A 127 9.42 -9.13 -6.60
C HIS A 127 8.33 -10.18 -6.76
N SER A 128 7.61 -10.15 -7.89
CA SER A 128 6.68 -11.23 -8.23
C SER A 128 7.43 -12.47 -8.74
N GLY A 129 6.75 -13.61 -8.74
CA GLY A 129 7.08 -14.73 -9.61
C GLY A 129 6.97 -14.35 -11.09
N PRO A 130 7.52 -15.18 -12.00
CA PRO A 130 7.35 -14.99 -13.43
C PRO A 130 5.85 -15.09 -13.76
N LEU A 131 5.32 -14.06 -14.43
CA LEU A 131 4.01 -14.09 -15.05
C LEU A 131 4.18 -14.62 -16.48
N ASP A 132 3.87 -15.90 -16.68
CA ASP A 132 3.84 -16.52 -17.99
C ASP A 132 2.40 -16.83 -18.39
N ILE A 133 2.05 -16.48 -19.62
CA ILE A 133 0.69 -16.66 -20.13
C ILE A 133 0.72 -17.45 -21.42
N GLU A 134 0.02 -18.57 -21.37
CA GLU A 134 -0.10 -19.54 -22.44
C GLU A 134 -1.57 -19.65 -22.87
N LEU A 135 -1.79 -19.64 -24.17
CA LEU A 135 -3.10 -19.79 -24.79
C LEU A 135 -3.12 -21.05 -25.67
N ALA A 136 -4.17 -21.83 -25.56
CA ALA A 136 -4.44 -22.95 -26.45
C ALA A 136 -5.88 -22.88 -26.98
N VAL A 137 -6.02 -23.10 -28.29
CA VAL A 137 -7.28 -22.97 -29.04
C VAL A 137 -7.73 -24.36 -29.52
N GLY A 138 -9.01 -24.66 -29.30
CA GLY A 138 -9.64 -25.95 -29.61
C GLY A 138 -9.02 -27.11 -28.81
N ASN A 139 -9.13 -28.32 -29.38
CA ASN A 139 -8.45 -29.52 -28.89
C ASN A 139 -6.99 -29.62 -29.37
N SER A 140 -6.43 -28.54 -29.92
CA SER A 140 -5.04 -28.53 -30.35
C SER A 140 -4.12 -28.41 -29.15
N HIS A 141 -3.15 -29.32 -29.03
CA HIS A 141 -2.05 -29.20 -28.07
C HIS A 141 -1.04 -28.08 -28.43
N ALA A 142 -1.31 -27.29 -29.47
CA ALA A 142 -0.46 -26.16 -29.85
C ALA A 142 -0.64 -25.00 -28.86
N VAL A 143 0.14 -25.04 -27.78
CA VAL A 143 0.23 -23.95 -26.81
C VAL A 143 1.02 -22.80 -27.42
N THR A 144 0.40 -21.63 -27.50
CA THR A 144 1.05 -20.40 -27.98
C THR A 144 1.30 -19.49 -26.78
N ARG A 145 2.59 -19.15 -26.56
CA ARG A 145 2.97 -18.14 -25.56
C ARG A 145 2.63 -16.75 -26.10
N VAL A 146 1.97 -15.93 -25.29
CA VAL A 146 1.52 -14.59 -25.70
C VAL A 146 2.18 -13.54 -24.82
N SER A 147 2.56 -12.42 -25.43
CA SER A 147 3.12 -11.27 -24.71
C SER A 147 1.99 -10.36 -24.22
N PRO A 148 1.62 -10.38 -22.92
CA PRO A 148 0.49 -9.61 -22.43
C PRO A 148 0.77 -8.11 -22.37
N SER A 149 -0.27 -7.30 -22.57
CA SER A 149 -0.23 -5.90 -22.17
C SER A 149 -0.45 -5.81 -20.66
N ILE A 150 0.52 -5.25 -19.92
CA ILE A 150 0.41 -5.12 -18.46
C ILE A 150 0.05 -3.69 -18.09
N PHE A 151 -1.00 -3.53 -17.30
CA PHE A 151 -1.48 -2.24 -16.79
C PHE A 151 -1.41 -2.22 -15.26
N ASP A 152 -0.89 -1.13 -14.72
CA ASP A 152 -0.93 -0.82 -13.29
C ASP A 152 -2.24 -0.12 -12.96
N ARG A 153 -3.05 -0.70 -12.06
CA ARG A 153 -4.29 -0.09 -11.55
C ARG A 153 -4.34 -0.01 -10.04
N THR A 154 -3.17 -0.11 -9.40
CA THR A 154 -3.00 -0.30 -7.96
C THR A 154 -2.57 1.01 -7.31
N PRO A 155 -3.50 1.78 -6.69
CA PRO A 155 -3.16 3.05 -6.08
C PRO A 155 -2.17 2.85 -4.95
N GLY A 156 -1.21 3.77 -4.82
CA GLY A 156 -0.23 3.73 -3.73
C GLY A 156 0.92 2.75 -3.93
N TRP A 157 0.93 2.01 -5.05
CA TRP A 157 2.01 1.14 -5.47
C TRP A 157 2.63 1.65 -6.78
N GLN A 158 3.81 1.14 -7.09
CA GLN A 158 4.51 1.41 -8.34
C GLN A 158 5.18 0.14 -8.82
N PHE A 159 4.95 -0.18 -10.08
CA PHE A 159 5.42 -1.41 -10.70
C PHE A 159 6.46 -1.11 -11.77
N LYS A 160 7.45 -2.00 -11.89
CA LYS A 160 8.36 -2.05 -13.03
C LYS A 160 8.41 -3.47 -13.55
N ALA A 161 7.99 -3.67 -14.78
CA ALA A 161 8.05 -4.97 -15.40
C ALA A 161 9.42 -5.19 -16.07
N ARG A 162 10.04 -6.35 -15.83
CA ARG A 162 11.29 -6.78 -16.45
C ARG A 162 11.09 -8.15 -17.12
N PRO A 163 11.61 -8.37 -18.33
CA PRO A 163 11.56 -9.68 -18.96
C PRO A 163 12.46 -10.68 -18.20
N SER A 164 11.93 -11.87 -17.88
CA SER A 164 12.62 -12.87 -17.05
C SER A 164 13.79 -13.56 -17.78
N THR A 165 13.69 -13.72 -19.11
CA THR A 165 14.68 -14.46 -19.93
C THR A 165 15.51 -13.57 -20.87
N GLY A 166 15.53 -12.25 -20.68
CA GLY A 166 16.32 -11.32 -21.50
C GLY A 166 15.84 -11.15 -22.95
N THR A 167 14.92 -12.00 -23.44
CA THR A 167 14.29 -11.90 -24.76
C THR A 167 12.87 -11.33 -24.62
N PRO A 168 12.62 -10.06 -25.03
CA PRO A 168 11.34 -9.37 -24.78
C PRO A 168 10.14 -9.91 -25.55
N ALA A 169 10.35 -10.71 -26.60
CA ALA A 169 9.33 -10.96 -27.62
C ALA A 169 8.33 -12.08 -27.26
N LEU A 170 8.71 -13.04 -26.42
CA LEU A 170 7.93 -14.26 -26.09
C LEU A 170 8.35 -14.74 -24.69
N GLY A 171 7.98 -14.02 -23.64
CA GLY A 171 8.62 -14.24 -22.34
C GLY A 171 7.77 -13.94 -21.12
N ALA A 172 8.02 -14.73 -20.08
CA ALA A 172 7.54 -14.47 -18.74
C ALA A 172 8.08 -13.15 -18.21
N TYR A 173 7.24 -12.37 -17.53
CA TYR A 173 7.62 -11.08 -16.95
C TYR A 173 7.74 -11.19 -15.44
N GLN A 174 8.81 -10.62 -14.90
CA GLN A 174 8.95 -10.40 -13.46
C GLN A 174 8.59 -8.95 -13.12
N LEU A 175 7.78 -8.75 -12.10
CA LEU A 175 7.36 -7.42 -11.65
C LEU A 175 8.16 -7.04 -10.40
N ASP A 176 8.85 -5.91 -10.47
CA ASP A 176 9.31 -5.22 -9.26
C ASP A 176 8.18 -4.37 -8.72
N ILE A 177 7.92 -4.51 -7.43
CA ILE A 177 6.78 -3.91 -6.75
C ILE A 177 7.33 -3.09 -5.60
N ARG A 178 7.01 -1.80 -5.57
CA ARG A 178 7.40 -0.89 -4.49
C ARG A 178 6.26 0.06 -4.15
N ARG A 179 6.25 0.60 -2.95
CA ARG A 179 5.27 1.63 -2.59
C ARG A 179 5.54 2.92 -3.38
N SER A 180 4.47 3.62 -3.73
CA SER A 180 4.59 4.92 -4.37
C SER A 180 5.21 5.94 -3.39
N PRO A 181 5.96 6.93 -3.89
CA PRO A 181 6.51 7.98 -3.04
C PRO A 181 5.40 8.79 -2.34
N SER A 182 4.21 8.90 -2.95
CA SER A 182 3.04 9.52 -2.34
C SER A 182 2.56 8.77 -1.09
N THR A 183 2.54 7.43 -1.11
CA THR A 183 2.24 6.61 0.06
C THR A 183 3.24 6.87 1.19
N ALA A 184 4.55 6.88 0.89
CA ALA A 184 5.57 7.17 1.89
C ALA A 184 5.42 8.56 2.53
N ALA A 185 5.00 9.58 1.76
CA ALA A 185 4.73 10.92 2.30
C ALA A 185 3.52 10.95 3.24
N VAL A 186 2.43 10.27 2.90
CA VAL A 186 1.25 10.13 3.79
C VAL A 186 1.66 9.46 5.10
N VAL A 187 2.43 8.37 5.03
CA VAL A 187 2.98 7.69 6.22
C VAL A 187 3.82 8.65 7.07
N ALA A 188 4.73 9.40 6.44
CA ALA A 188 5.58 10.36 7.16
C ALA A 188 4.77 11.43 7.89
N ILE A 189 3.67 11.92 7.31
CA ILE A 189 2.79 12.91 7.94
C ILE A 189 2.04 12.32 9.13
N LEU A 190 1.51 11.11 9.00
CA LEU A 190 0.83 10.42 10.10
C LEU A 190 1.78 10.14 11.27
N LEU A 191 3.02 9.73 10.98
CA LEU A 191 4.06 9.57 12.00
C LEU A 191 4.48 10.89 12.63
N ALA A 192 4.62 11.96 11.84
CA ALA A 192 4.91 13.28 12.36
C ALA A 192 3.79 13.79 13.29
N ALA A 193 2.53 13.49 12.97
CA ALA A 193 1.40 13.81 13.85
C ALA A 193 1.47 13.05 15.18
N LEU A 194 1.76 11.74 15.15
CA LEU A 194 1.97 10.93 16.36
C LEU A 194 3.11 11.47 17.24
N VAL A 195 4.25 11.77 16.63
CA VAL A 195 5.40 12.35 17.33
C VAL A 195 5.07 13.73 17.90
N THR A 196 4.33 14.56 17.15
CA THR A 196 3.90 15.88 17.62
C THR A 196 3.02 15.76 18.86
N ILE A 197 2.05 14.84 18.85
CA ILE A 197 1.19 14.57 20.01
C ILE A 197 2.02 14.13 21.21
N ALA A 198 3.00 13.23 21.04
CA ALA A 198 3.91 12.82 22.12
C ALA A 198 4.75 13.99 22.68
N VAL A 199 5.30 14.84 21.81
CA VAL A 199 6.09 16.02 22.22
C VAL A 199 5.22 17.02 22.98
N LEU A 200 3.97 17.24 22.55
CA LEU A 200 3.02 18.10 23.25
C LEU A 200 2.70 17.54 24.63
N ALA A 201 2.46 16.23 24.74
CA ALA A 201 2.23 15.54 26.01
C ALA A 201 3.41 15.69 26.99
N ILE A 202 4.64 15.49 26.52
CA ILE A 202 5.85 15.72 27.32
C ILE A 202 5.94 17.20 27.73
N THR A 203 5.67 18.12 26.81
CA THR A 203 5.78 19.56 27.08
C THR A 203 4.78 20.00 28.15
N VAL A 204 3.53 19.52 28.09
CA VAL A 204 2.50 19.80 29.08
C VAL A 204 2.87 19.22 30.44
N SER A 205 3.25 17.94 30.48
CA SER A 205 3.64 17.28 31.75
C SER A 205 4.84 17.96 32.40
N VAL A 206 5.90 18.29 31.65
CA VAL A 206 7.08 18.99 32.17
C VAL A 206 6.74 20.40 32.67
N GLN A 207 5.86 21.13 31.99
CA GLN A 207 5.44 22.46 32.46
C GLN A 207 4.63 22.40 33.76
N THR A 208 3.82 21.35 33.96
CA THR A 208 3.09 21.13 35.21
C THR A 208 4.03 20.72 36.34
N VAL A 209 5.04 19.88 36.08
CA VAL A 209 6.08 19.52 37.07
C VAL A 209 6.87 20.75 37.55
N ARG A 210 7.12 21.71 36.65
CA ARG A 210 7.87 22.95 36.94
C ARG A 210 7.03 24.05 37.60
N ASP A 211 5.81 23.73 38.05
CA ASP A 211 4.87 24.65 38.72
C ASP A 211 4.53 25.91 37.90
N ARG A 212 4.80 25.90 36.58
CA ARG A 212 4.50 27.04 35.69
C ARG A 212 3.04 27.11 35.29
N ARG A 213 2.29 26.01 35.46
CA ARG A 213 0.87 25.88 35.15
C ARG A 213 0.18 25.04 36.22
N LYS A 214 -1.01 25.46 36.65
CA LYS A 214 -1.81 24.74 37.66
C LYS A 214 -2.28 23.38 37.13
N PHE A 215 -2.35 22.40 38.02
CA PHE A 215 -2.95 21.11 37.73
C PHE A 215 -4.44 21.28 37.36
N GLN A 216 -4.89 20.55 36.36
CA GLN A 216 -6.27 20.54 35.90
C GLN A 216 -6.72 19.08 35.73
N PRO A 217 -7.67 18.57 36.55
CA PRO A 217 -8.16 17.19 36.44
C PRO A 217 -8.54 16.74 35.01
N PRO A 218 -9.15 17.60 34.15
CA PRO A 218 -9.48 17.25 32.76
C PRO A 218 -8.28 16.90 31.87
N MET A 219 -7.05 17.28 32.22
CA MET A 219 -5.87 16.94 31.40
C MET A 219 -5.54 15.44 31.47
N THR A 220 -5.91 14.78 32.56
CA THR A 220 -5.71 13.33 32.72
C THR A 220 -6.52 12.55 31.68
N THR A 221 -7.76 12.97 31.41
CA THR A 221 -8.57 12.34 30.36
C THR A 221 -8.04 12.63 28.95
N TRP A 222 -7.45 13.82 28.74
CA TRP A 222 -6.80 14.17 27.47
C TRP A 222 -5.58 13.28 27.17
N PHE A 223 -4.69 13.02 28.14
CA PHE A 223 -3.58 12.09 27.96
C PHE A 223 -4.07 10.66 27.67
N ALA A 224 -5.15 10.22 28.32
CA ALA A 224 -5.74 8.90 28.08
C ALA A 224 -6.28 8.80 26.64
N ALA A 225 -7.01 9.82 26.19
CA ALA A 225 -7.50 9.90 24.82
C ALA A 225 -6.38 9.84 23.78
N MET A 226 -5.26 10.54 24.02
CA MET A 226 -4.09 10.49 23.14
C MET A 226 -3.47 9.09 23.08
N LEU A 227 -3.35 8.40 24.22
CA LEU A 227 -2.83 7.04 24.28
C LEU A 227 -3.70 6.07 23.46
N PHE A 228 -5.02 6.18 23.59
CA PHE A 228 -5.95 5.37 22.81
C PHE A 228 -6.00 5.76 21.33
N ALA A 229 -5.68 7.01 20.97
CA ALA A 229 -5.64 7.45 19.59
C ALA A 229 -4.45 6.88 18.79
N VAL A 230 -3.38 6.42 19.46
CA VAL A 230 -2.19 5.88 18.79
C VAL A 230 -2.54 4.64 17.94
N VAL A 231 -3.34 3.72 18.47
CA VAL A 231 -3.65 2.45 17.79
C VAL A 231 -4.48 2.68 16.52
N PRO A 232 -5.61 3.43 16.53
CA PRO A 232 -6.33 3.75 15.31
C PRO A 232 -5.47 4.49 14.28
N LEU A 233 -4.61 5.43 14.71
CA LEU A 233 -3.80 6.20 13.80
C LEU A 233 -2.68 5.35 13.14
N ARG A 234 -2.12 4.39 13.88
CA ARG A 234 -1.22 3.36 13.35
C ARG A 234 -1.94 2.47 12.33
N ASN A 235 -3.18 2.09 12.60
CA ASN A 235 -3.96 1.23 11.70
C ASN A 235 -4.54 2.00 10.50
N ALA A 236 -4.52 3.33 10.52
CA ALA A 236 -4.86 4.18 9.39
C ALA A 236 -3.71 4.38 8.39
N LEU A 237 -2.53 3.80 8.66
CA LEU A 237 -1.44 3.76 7.70
C LEU A 237 -1.90 3.00 6.42
N PRO A 238 -1.58 3.49 5.21
CA PRO A 238 -1.95 2.82 3.97
C PRO A 238 -1.41 1.39 3.93
N ASP A 239 -2.27 0.42 3.62
CA ASP A 239 -2.01 -1.02 3.73
C ASP A 239 -1.25 -1.36 5.01
N ALA A 240 -1.85 -1.00 6.16
CA ALA A 240 -1.22 -1.05 7.47
C ALA A 240 -0.41 -2.34 7.65
N PRO A 241 0.90 -2.23 7.93
CA PRO A 241 1.77 -3.38 7.94
C PRO A 241 1.43 -4.34 9.09
N THR A 242 1.94 -5.56 9.00
CA THR A 242 1.90 -6.52 10.11
C THR A 242 2.54 -5.90 11.36
N ILE A 243 2.05 -6.30 12.54
CA ILE A 243 2.62 -5.82 13.79
C ILE A 243 4.07 -6.30 13.88
N GLY A 244 4.98 -5.39 14.25
CA GLY A 244 6.40 -5.69 14.41
C GLY A 244 7.28 -5.18 13.27
N THR A 245 6.75 -4.31 12.41
CA THR A 245 7.57 -3.61 11.41
C THR A 245 8.51 -2.59 12.04
N TRP A 246 9.53 -2.17 11.29
CA TRP A 246 10.55 -1.25 11.77
C TRP A 246 9.96 0.05 12.35
N ILE A 247 8.89 0.59 11.77
CA ILE A 247 8.21 1.81 12.28
C ILE A 247 7.54 1.57 13.64
N ASP A 248 6.94 0.39 13.85
CA ASP A 248 6.31 0.05 15.12
C ASP A 248 7.33 0.13 16.26
N VAL A 249 8.54 -0.40 16.02
CA VAL A 249 9.62 -0.44 17.01
C VAL A 249 10.31 0.91 17.18
N THR A 250 10.59 1.63 16.09
CA THR A 250 11.40 2.84 16.13
C THR A 250 10.63 4.12 16.46
N VAL A 251 9.34 4.16 16.15
CA VAL A 251 8.52 5.37 16.33
C VAL A 251 7.35 5.11 17.27
N ILE A 252 6.48 4.16 16.93
CA ILE A 252 5.19 3.99 17.62
C ILE A 252 5.39 3.57 19.09
N LEU A 253 6.30 2.62 19.34
CA LEU A 253 6.67 2.21 20.69
C LEU A 253 7.13 3.41 21.53
N TRP A 254 7.99 4.26 20.97
CA TRP A 254 8.50 5.44 21.68
C TRP A 254 7.45 6.52 21.90
N VAL A 255 6.51 6.69 20.96
CA VAL A 255 5.33 7.54 21.14
C VAL A 255 4.49 7.05 22.32
N VAL A 256 4.22 5.74 22.41
CA VAL A 256 3.48 5.14 23.54
C VAL A 256 4.24 5.35 24.85
N VAL A 257 5.54 5.04 24.89
CA VAL A 257 6.39 5.23 26.08
C VAL A 257 6.39 6.69 26.53
N ALA A 258 6.50 7.64 25.60
CA ALA A 258 6.44 9.07 25.89
C ALA A 258 5.09 9.49 26.48
N LEU A 259 3.98 9.01 25.93
CA LEU A 259 2.63 9.30 26.42
C LEU A 259 2.40 8.72 27.82
N VAL A 260 2.76 7.45 28.03
CA VAL A 260 2.65 6.79 29.34
C VAL A 260 3.52 7.49 30.39
N SER A 261 4.76 7.83 30.04
CA SER A 261 5.66 8.57 30.93
C SER A 261 5.11 9.95 31.27
N SER A 262 4.56 10.66 30.29
CA SER A 262 3.94 11.98 30.49
C SER A 262 2.73 11.90 31.41
N MET A 263 1.88 10.89 31.22
CA MET A 263 0.73 10.61 32.08
C MET A 263 1.18 10.33 33.52
N ALA A 264 2.17 9.44 33.70
CA ALA A 264 2.70 9.09 35.01
C ALA A 264 3.27 10.32 35.73
N LEU A 265 4.07 11.14 35.05
CA LEU A 265 4.58 12.40 35.58
C LEU A 265 3.44 13.33 36.02
N TYR A 266 2.40 13.45 35.20
CA TYR A 266 1.24 14.28 35.52
C TYR A 266 0.50 13.79 36.79
N ILE A 267 0.33 12.48 36.95
CA ILE A 267 -0.28 11.87 38.14
C ILE A 267 0.61 12.05 39.38
N VAL A 268 1.93 11.95 39.25
CA VAL A 268 2.85 12.24 40.36
C VAL A 268 2.74 13.70 40.81
N CYS A 269 2.60 14.65 39.88
CA CYS A 269 2.33 16.05 40.23
C CYS A 269 1.03 16.22 40.99
N TRP A 270 -0.04 15.54 40.57
CA TRP A 270 -1.32 15.55 41.29
C TRP A 270 -1.11 15.13 42.75
N TRP A 271 -0.39 14.04 42.99
CA TRP A 271 -0.14 13.55 44.34
C TRP A 271 0.72 14.53 45.17
N ARG A 272 1.68 15.20 44.54
CA ARG A 272 2.51 16.25 45.17
C ARG A 272 1.70 17.50 45.52
N HIS A 273 0.86 17.99 44.60
CA HIS A 273 0.11 19.24 44.73
C HIS A 273 -1.10 19.14 45.66
N LEU A 274 -1.71 17.95 45.80
CA LEU A 274 -2.81 17.72 46.75
C LEU A 274 -2.37 17.14 48.10
N ASN A 275 -1.07 17.10 48.40
CA ASN A 275 -0.62 16.71 49.72
C ASN A 275 -0.93 17.85 50.71
N PRO A 276 -1.82 17.66 51.72
CA PRO A 276 -2.37 18.73 52.57
C PRO A 276 -1.35 19.49 53.44
N LYS A 277 -0.05 19.17 53.33
CA LYS A 277 1.05 19.83 54.05
C LYS A 277 1.60 21.07 53.35
N PHE A 278 1.25 21.33 52.09
CA PHE A 278 1.74 22.50 51.34
C PHE A 278 0.99 23.81 51.63
N ASP A 279 -0.12 23.76 52.38
CA ASP A 279 -0.92 24.95 52.77
C ASP A 279 -0.39 25.67 54.04
N LYS A 280 0.78 25.25 54.54
CA LYS A 280 1.44 25.89 55.68
C LYS A 280 2.92 26.04 55.40
N LEU A 281 3.29 27.13 54.71
CA LEU A 281 4.57 27.84 54.82
C LEU A 281 4.49 29.17 54.07
#